data_AF-A0A1Q3QP53-F1
#
_entry.id   AF-A0A1Q3QP53-F1
#
_cell.length_a   1.000
_cell.length_b   1.000
_cell.length_c   1.000
_cell.angle_alpha   90.00
_cell.angle_beta   90.00
_cell.angle_gamma   90.00
#
_symmetry.space_group_name_H-M   'P 1'
#
loop_
_entity.id
_entity.type
_entity.pdbx_description
1 polymer ?
#
loop_
_entity_poly.entity_id
_entity_poly.type
_entity_poly.pdbx_seq_one_letter_code
_entity_poly.pdbx_strand_id
1 'polypeptide(L)'
;MSSKLNLTDDQKAKITPIIADRQTQMRAVMADTSGRRMQKARKAKSIMSDSDKKIEAILTSDQKKTYAQMKEQTKEQLQARRQQNAGGNMQ
;
A
#
# COMPACT_ATOMS: atom_id res chain seq x y z
N MET A 1 -6.41 7.44 -4.45
CA MET A 1 -7.28 6.35 -3.96
C MET A 1 -8.73 6.83 -3.84
N SER A 2 -9.00 7.92 -3.13
CA SER A 2 -10.38 8.43 -2.91
C SER A 2 -11.18 8.68 -4.19
N SER A 3 -10.62 9.39 -5.18
CA SER A 3 -11.35 9.71 -6.43
C SER A 3 -11.56 8.52 -7.35
N LYS A 4 -10.73 7.48 -7.25
CA LYS A 4 -10.86 6.26 -8.07
C LYS A 4 -11.90 5.28 -7.52
N LEU A 5 -12.19 5.37 -6.22
CA LEU A 5 -13.14 4.49 -5.54
C LEU A 5 -14.50 5.16 -5.32
N ASN A 6 -14.71 6.40 -5.76
CA ASN A 6 -15.93 7.17 -5.52
C ASN A 6 -16.39 7.06 -4.05
N LEU A 7 -15.46 7.26 -3.10
CA LEU A 7 -15.75 7.09 -1.68
C LEU A 7 -16.81 8.10 -1.22
N THR A 8 -17.78 7.63 -0.44
CA THR A 8 -18.70 8.52 0.28
C THR A 8 -17.96 9.27 1.39
N ASP A 9 -18.53 10.35 1.90
CA ASP A 9 -17.88 11.13 2.96
C ASP A 9 -17.72 10.32 4.26
N ASP A 10 -18.69 9.46 4.59
CA ASP A 10 -18.58 8.51 5.70
C ASP A 10 -17.42 7.51 5.50
N GLN A 11 -17.25 6.99 4.29
CA GLN A 11 -16.14 6.10 3.98
C GLN A 11 -14.80 6.83 4.07
N LYS A 12 -14.72 8.08 3.56
CA LYS A 12 -13.51 8.91 3.70
C LYS A 12 -13.18 9.15 5.18
N ALA A 13 -14.17 9.49 6.00
CA ALA A 13 -13.98 9.74 7.43
C ALA A 13 -13.42 8.50 8.16
N LYS A 14 -13.87 7.29 7.79
CA LYS A 14 -13.35 6.03 8.36
C LYS A 14 -11.99 5.62 7.80
N ILE A 15 -11.73 5.87 6.52
CA ILE A 15 -10.48 5.47 5.84
C ILE A 15 -9.31 6.39 6.21
N THR A 16 -9.56 7.69 6.39
CA THR A 16 -8.52 8.69 6.69
C THR A 16 -7.63 8.32 7.89
N PRO A 17 -8.18 7.98 9.08
CA PRO A 17 -7.34 7.59 10.21
C PRO A 17 -6.56 6.29 9.96
N ILE A 18 -7.08 5.35 9.18
CA ILE A 18 -6.34 4.12 8.80
C ILE A 18 -5.12 4.48 7.94
N ILE A 19 -5.29 5.40 6.98
CA ILE A 19 -4.19 5.86 6.13
C ILE A 19 -3.14 6.61 6.95
N ALA A 20 -3.57 7.46 7.90
CA ALA A 20 -2.67 8.21 8.77
C ALA A 20 -1.86 7.26 9.68
N ASP A 21 -2.51 6.28 10.32
CA ASP A 21 -1.83 5.26 11.14
C ASP A 21 -0.80 4.47 10.30
N ARG A 22 -1.20 4.00 9.11
CA ARG A 22 -0.30 3.34 8.17
C ARG A 22 0.93 4.19 7.86
N GLN A 23 0.75 5.48 7.57
CA GLN A 23 1.86 6.39 7.27
C GLN A 23 2.80 6.55 8.46
N THR A 24 2.26 6.71 9.66
CA THR A 24 3.03 6.82 10.90
C THR A 24 3.86 5.56 11.15
N GLN A 25 3.25 4.39 11.07
CA GLN A 25 3.95 3.11 11.27
C GLN A 25 5.03 2.88 10.21
N MET A 26 4.76 3.21 8.95
CA MET A 26 5.75 3.12 7.88
C MET A 26 6.93 4.06 8.09
N ARG A 27 6.69 5.30 8.56
CA ARG A 27 7.76 6.24 8.93
C ARG A 27 8.62 5.67 10.06
N ALA A 28 8.01 5.07 11.08
CA ALA A 28 8.75 4.43 12.16
C ALA A 28 9.63 3.26 11.66
N VAL A 29 9.14 2.42 10.74
CA VAL A 29 9.94 1.34 10.14
C VAL A 29 11.12 1.87 9.32
N MET A 30 10.94 3.01 8.63
CA MET A 30 12.02 3.64 7.87
C MET A 30 13.05 4.34 8.77
N ALA A 31 12.59 4.96 9.86
CA ALA A 31 13.43 5.65 10.84
C ALA A 31 14.21 4.70 11.76
N ASP A 32 13.72 3.47 11.97
CA ASP A 32 14.43 2.42 12.71
C ASP A 32 15.78 2.14 12.01
N THR A 33 16.91 2.62 12.54
CA THR A 33 18.25 2.36 11.97
C THR A 33 18.84 1.02 12.41
N SER A 34 18.24 0.37 13.41
CA SER A 34 18.75 -0.83 14.07
C SER A 34 18.37 -2.14 13.36
N GLY A 35 17.26 -2.15 12.62
CA GLY A 35 16.72 -3.36 11.99
C GLY A 35 17.44 -3.81 10.71
N ARG A 36 17.58 -5.12 10.53
CA ARG A 36 18.03 -5.73 9.25
C ARG A 36 17.03 -5.39 8.13
N ARG A 37 17.52 -5.12 6.92
CA ARG A 37 16.70 -4.77 5.74
C ARG A 37 15.50 -5.71 5.52
N MET A 38 15.73 -7.03 5.64
CA MET A 38 14.67 -8.03 5.48
C MET A 38 13.59 -7.96 6.57
N GLN A 39 13.96 -7.64 7.81
CA GLN A 39 13.01 -7.48 8.91
C GLN A 39 12.13 -6.24 8.68
N LYS A 40 12.74 -5.13 8.25
CA LYS A 40 12.01 -3.91 7.88
C LYS A 40 11.02 -4.16 6.74
N ALA A 41 11.45 -4.88 5.71
CA ALA A 41 10.58 -5.26 4.60
C ALA A 41 9.38 -6.11 5.05
N ARG A 42 9.59 -7.07 5.97
CA ARG A 42 8.51 -7.87 6.55
C ARG A 42 7.53 -7.01 7.37
N LYS A 43 8.04 -6.12 8.23
CA LYS A 43 7.22 -5.18 9.02
C LYS A 43 6.37 -4.29 8.10
N ALA A 44 7.01 -3.67 7.11
CA ALA A 44 6.32 -2.85 6.11
C ALA A 44 5.21 -3.61 5.37
N LYS A 45 5.47 -4.86 4.96
CA LYS A 45 4.46 -5.70 4.30
C LYS A 45 3.27 -5.99 5.21
N SER A 46 3.50 -6.26 6.50
CA SER A 46 2.43 -6.48 7.48
C SER A 46 1.56 -5.22 7.62
N ILE A 47 2.19 -4.07 7.86
CA ILE A 47 1.50 -2.78 8.01
C ILE A 47 0.62 -2.47 6.80
N MET A 48 1.15 -2.69 5.58
CA MET A 48 0.37 -2.53 4.34
C MET A 48 -0.81 -3.50 4.28
N SER A 49 -0.59 -4.79 4.56
CA SER A 49 -1.64 -5.81 4.52
C SER A 49 -2.74 -5.54 5.55
N ASP A 50 -2.39 -5.11 6.75
CA ASP A 50 -3.36 -4.89 7.83
C ASP A 50 -4.20 -3.64 7.55
N SER A 51 -3.58 -2.59 7.02
CA SER A 51 -4.28 -1.39 6.57
C SER A 51 -5.22 -1.68 5.40
N ASP A 52 -4.78 -2.49 4.44
CA ASP A 52 -5.61 -2.90 3.29
C ASP A 52 -6.87 -3.64 3.75
N LYS A 53 -6.75 -4.60 4.67
CA LYS A 53 -7.90 -5.32 5.22
C LYS A 53 -8.91 -4.38 5.88
N LYS A 54 -8.43 -3.41 6.66
CA LYS A 54 -9.28 -2.40 7.32
C LYS A 54 -10.00 -1.51 6.29
N ILE A 55 -9.30 -1.09 5.23
CA ILE A 55 -9.89 -0.31 4.14
C ILE A 55 -10.94 -1.15 3.41
N GLU A 56 -10.60 -2.38 3.01
CA GLU A 56 -11.51 -3.29 2.30
C GLU A 56 -12.79 -3.54 3.11
N ALA A 57 -12.73 -3.63 4.45
CA ALA A 57 -13.91 -3.77 5.29
C ALA A 57 -14.90 -2.58 5.22
N ILE A 58 -14.45 -1.39 4.81
CA ILE A 58 -15.27 -0.16 4.68
C ILE A 58 -15.83 -0.01 3.26
N LEU A 59 -15.19 -0.63 2.28
CA LEU A 59 -15.57 -0.53 0.86
C LEU A 59 -16.78 -1.44 0.53
N THR A 60 -17.58 -0.99 -0.42
CA THR A 60 -18.61 -1.83 -1.05
C THR A 60 -17.96 -2.89 -1.96
N SER A 61 -18.73 -3.91 -2.37
CA SER A 61 -18.23 -4.96 -3.26
C SER A 61 -17.65 -4.43 -4.57
N ASP A 62 -18.31 -3.44 -5.19
CA ASP A 62 -17.82 -2.84 -6.43
C ASP A 62 -16.52 -2.05 -6.22
N GLN A 63 -16.45 -1.27 -5.13
CA GLN A 63 -15.25 -0.52 -4.77
C GLN A 63 -14.07 -1.46 -4.44
N LYS A 64 -14.33 -2.61 -3.80
CA LYS A 64 -13.30 -3.65 -3.56
C LYS A 64 -12.69 -4.16 -4.86
N LYS A 65 -13.50 -4.37 -5.90
CA LYS A 65 -13.01 -4.80 -7.22
C LYS A 65 -12.07 -3.77 -7.83
N THR A 66 -12.45 -2.48 -7.81
CA THR A 66 -11.57 -1.40 -8.27
C THR A 66 -10.30 -1.29 -7.40
N TYR A 67 -10.41 -1.48 -6.08
CA TYR A 67 -9.27 -1.47 -5.18
C TYR A 67 -8.27 -2.60 -5.49
N ALA A 68 -8.77 -3.81 -5.73
CA ALA A 68 -7.95 -4.97 -6.09
C ALA A 68 -7.20 -4.73 -7.42
N GLN A 69 -7.89 -4.20 -8.44
CA GLN A 69 -7.26 -3.85 -9.71
C GLN A 69 -6.15 -2.79 -9.53
N MET A 70 -6.38 -1.77 -8.70
CA MET A 70 -5.34 -0.78 -8.40
C MET A 70 -4.11 -1.40 -7.73
N LYS A 71 -4.31 -2.37 -6.83
CA LYS A 71 -3.21 -3.09 -6.17
C LYS A 71 -2.42 -3.94 -7.17
N GLU A 72 -3.11 -4.61 -8.07
CA GLU A 72 -2.49 -5.41 -9.13
C GLU A 72 -1.66 -4.53 -10.09
N GLN A 73 -2.24 -3.44 -10.60
CA GLN A 73 -1.52 -2.48 -11.43
C GLN A 73 -0.27 -1.91 -10.74
N THR A 74 -0.35 -1.64 -9.44
CA THR A 74 0.79 -1.15 -8.67
C THR A 74 1.90 -2.21 -8.58
N LYS A 75 1.52 -3.47 -8.39
CA LYS A 75 2.45 -4.61 -8.36
C LYS A 75 3.11 -4.81 -9.72
N GLU A 76 2.36 -4.76 -10.81
CA GLU A 76 2.86 -4.86 -12.19
C GLU A 76 3.84 -3.72 -12.49
N GLN A 77 3.49 -2.48 -12.16
CA GLN A 77 4.39 -1.33 -12.35
C GLN A 77 5.70 -1.51 -11.56
N LEU A 78 5.62 -2.02 -10.33
CA LEU A 78 6.82 -2.31 -9.54
C LEU A 78 7.66 -3.41 -10.18
N GLN A 79 7.03 -4.45 -10.73
CA GLN A 79 7.74 -5.53 -11.44
C GLN A 79 8.41 -5.01 -12.72
N ALA A 80 7.69 -4.25 -13.54
CA ALA A 80 8.22 -3.64 -14.76
C ALA A 80 9.44 -2.75 -14.46
N ARG A 81 9.35 -1.91 -13.42
CA ARG A 81 10.49 -1.09 -12.97
C ARG A 81 11.68 -1.93 -12.53
N ARG A 82 11.46 -3.06 -11.86
CA ARG A 82 12.54 -3.97 -11.46
C ARG A 82 13.21 -4.63 -12.66
N GLN A 83 12.43 -5.01 -13.68
CA GLN A 83 12.96 -5.57 -14.93
C GLN A 83 13.77 -4.53 -15.73
N GLN A 84 13.28 -3.29 -15.82
CA GLN A 84 14.00 -2.19 -16.47
C GLN A 84 15.32 -1.85 -15.77
N ASN A 85 15.32 -1.77 -14.43
CA ASN A 85 16.55 -1.51 -13.66
C ASN A 85 17.53 -2.70 -13.67
N ALA A 86 17.05 -3.94 -13.85
CA ALA A 86 17.92 -5.10 -13.99
C ALA A 86 18.57 -5.20 -15.40
N GLY A 87 17.89 -4.69 -16.44
CA GLY A 87 18.42 -4.65 -17.82
C GLY A 87 19.35 -3.47 -18.11
N GLY A 88 19.29 -2.39 -17.33
CA GLY A 88 20.10 -1.18 -17.54
C GLY A 88 21.54 -1.22 -16.98
N ASN A 89 21.95 -2.32 -16.34
CA ASN A 89 23.29 -2.47 -15.73
C ASN A 89 24.19 -3.46 -16.49
N MET A 90 23.98 -3.59 -17.82
CA MET A 90 24.84 -4.34 -18.77
C MET A 90 25.36 -3.43 -19.90
N GLN A 91 25.90 -2.26 -19.56
CA GLN A 91 26.75 -1.45 -20.43
C GLN A 91 27.95 -0.94 -19.65
#